data_AF-A0A350QM73-F1
#
_entry.id   AF-A0A350QM73-F1
#
_cell.length_a   1.000
_cell.length_b   1.000
_cell.length_c   1.000
_cell.angle_alpha   90.00
_cell.angle_beta   90.00
_cell.angle_gamma   90.00
#
_symmetry.space_group_name_H-M   'P 1'
#
loop_
_entity.id
_entity.type
_entity.pdbx_description
1 polymer ?
#
loop_
_entity_poly.entity_id
_entity_poly.type
_entity_poly.pdbx_seq_one_letter_code
_entity_poly.pdbx_strand_id
1 'polypeptide(L)'
;GFAVGVVELSRAVDPARVEPGDVLIGLRSSGVHSNGFSLVRKIVEHASLDLDAVHPELDEERTLAEVLLEPTRIYAKPIVKLLSSYRVKKVVSGMAHITGGGLPGNLNRALHDGVAAEVKLGSWEVPTLFEFLQQHGGVSDEEMMRVFNMGIGYVLIVRPTFADAVMRKLERSGEEPVRMGRIIKGKGDVRFR
;
A
#
# COMPACT_ATOMS: atom_id res chain seq x y z
N GLY A 1 -7.96 19.78 2.81
CA GLY A 1 -6.59 20.27 2.51
C GLY A 1 -6.45 20.47 1.02
N PHE A 2 -5.48 21.28 0.59
CA PHE A 2 -5.21 21.61 -0.81
C PHE A 2 -3.70 21.52 -1.06
N ALA A 3 -3.30 20.95 -2.20
CA ALA A 3 -1.90 20.82 -2.59
C ALA A 3 -1.76 21.00 -4.11
N VAL A 4 -0.63 21.58 -4.55
CA VAL A 4 -0.25 21.72 -5.95
C VAL A 4 1.11 21.08 -6.15
N GLY A 5 1.23 20.24 -7.18
CA GLY A 5 2.48 19.62 -7.60
C GLY A 5 2.78 19.96 -9.06
N VAL A 6 4.05 19.94 -9.44
CA VAL A 6 4.51 20.20 -10.80
C VAL A 6 5.29 18.99 -11.30
N VAL A 7 5.02 18.58 -12.54
CA VAL A 7 5.74 17.50 -13.23
C VAL A 7 5.96 17.87 -14.68
N GLU A 8 7.12 17.55 -15.24
CA GLU A 8 7.35 17.63 -16.68
C GLU A 8 6.46 16.61 -17.39
N LEU A 9 5.75 17.02 -18.45
CA LEU A 9 4.80 16.15 -19.16
C LEU A 9 5.44 14.84 -19.66
N SER A 10 6.67 14.91 -20.17
CA SER A 10 7.45 13.75 -20.63
C SER A 10 7.77 12.74 -19.51
N ARG A 11 7.73 13.20 -18.25
CA ARG A 11 8.04 12.42 -17.04
C ARG A 11 6.78 11.98 -16.28
N ALA A 12 5.59 12.44 -16.68
CA ALA A 12 4.35 11.95 -16.13
C ALA A 12 4.27 10.41 -16.28
N VAL A 13 3.81 9.75 -15.23
CA VAL A 13 3.60 8.29 -15.22
C VAL A 13 2.34 7.98 -16.01
N ASP A 14 2.38 6.90 -16.79
CA ASP A 14 1.32 6.49 -17.70
C ASP A 14 1.12 4.97 -17.56
N PRO A 15 -0.09 4.51 -17.17
CA PRO A 15 -0.41 3.08 -17.05
C PRO A 15 -0.06 2.27 -18.31
N ALA A 16 -0.06 2.86 -19.50
CA ALA A 16 0.30 2.19 -20.75
C ALA A 16 1.77 1.70 -20.79
N ARG A 17 2.61 2.08 -19.82
CA ARG A 17 4.02 1.66 -19.71
C ARG A 17 4.23 0.38 -18.92
N VAL A 18 3.21 -0.09 -18.22
CA VAL A 18 3.27 -1.30 -17.39
C VAL A 18 3.32 -2.51 -18.30
N GLU A 19 4.26 -3.43 -18.04
CA GLU A 19 4.43 -4.62 -18.88
C GLU A 19 4.48 -5.91 -18.04
N PRO A 20 4.07 -7.06 -18.61
CA PRO A 20 4.29 -8.35 -17.98
C PRO A 20 5.76 -8.56 -17.58
N GLY A 21 5.99 -9.00 -16.35
CA GLY A 21 7.32 -9.18 -15.77
C GLY A 21 7.81 -8.00 -14.92
N ASP A 22 7.14 -6.84 -14.97
CA ASP A 22 7.39 -5.76 -14.02
C ASP A 22 7.12 -6.25 -12.58
N VAL A 23 7.91 -5.75 -11.62
CA VAL A 23 7.90 -6.18 -10.22
C VAL A 23 7.07 -5.19 -9.40
N LEU A 24 6.25 -5.74 -8.48
CA LEU A 24 5.52 -4.95 -7.49
C LEU A 24 6.38 -4.77 -6.24
N ILE A 25 6.62 -3.51 -5.87
CA ILE A 25 7.32 -3.14 -4.64
C ILE A 25 6.35 -2.34 -3.76
N GLY A 26 5.97 -2.89 -2.61
CA GLY A 26 5.14 -2.22 -1.61
C GLY A 26 5.97 -1.42 -0.61
N LEU A 27 5.44 -0.31 -0.13
CA LEU A 27 5.95 0.46 1.00
C LEU A 27 5.00 0.32 2.19
N ARG A 28 5.56 0.11 3.38
CA ARG A 28 4.79 -0.10 4.61
C ARG A 28 3.85 1.07 4.90
N SER A 29 2.62 0.78 5.30
CA SER A 29 1.76 1.76 5.97
C SER A 29 2.17 1.90 7.43
N SER A 30 1.65 2.93 8.10
CA SER A 30 1.82 3.13 9.55
C SER A 30 0.63 2.57 10.34
N GLY A 31 -0.43 2.14 9.65
CA GLY A 31 -1.68 1.68 10.24
C GLY A 31 -2.82 1.79 9.23
N VAL A 32 -4.04 2.06 9.71
CA VAL A 32 -5.22 2.27 8.84
C VAL A 32 -5.13 3.52 7.95
N HIS A 33 -4.18 4.41 8.24
CA HIS A 33 -4.01 5.72 7.60
C HIS A 33 -5.23 6.62 7.79
N SER A 34 -5.94 6.95 6.72
CA SER A 34 -7.10 7.87 6.72
C SER A 34 -8.34 7.24 6.07
N ASN A 35 -8.35 5.92 5.89
CA ASN A 35 -9.42 5.18 5.24
C ASN A 35 -9.92 4.04 6.13
N GLY A 36 -11.14 3.55 5.90
CA GLY A 36 -11.72 2.44 6.66
C GLY A 36 -12.27 2.79 8.05
N PHE A 37 -12.16 4.05 8.51
CA PHE A 37 -12.63 4.45 9.84
C PHE A 37 -14.12 4.24 10.10
N SER A 38 -14.96 4.24 9.06
CA SER A 38 -16.37 3.87 9.22
C SER A 38 -16.55 2.41 9.64
N LEU A 39 -15.71 1.49 9.15
CA LEU A 39 -15.71 0.10 9.57
C LEU A 39 -15.04 -0.03 10.95
N VAL A 40 -13.92 0.64 11.19
CA VAL A 40 -13.25 0.68 12.52
C VAL A 40 -14.23 1.08 13.62
N ARG A 41 -14.97 2.17 13.45
CA ARG A 41 -15.96 2.63 14.45
C ARG A 41 -17.05 1.59 14.70
N LYS A 42 -17.55 0.94 13.64
CA LYS A 42 -18.54 -0.14 13.77
C LYS A 42 -17.99 -1.34 14.54
N ILE A 43 -16.73 -1.70 14.31
CA ILE A 43 -16.06 -2.80 15.02
C ILE A 43 -15.91 -2.46 16.51
N VAL A 44 -15.40 -1.27 16.82
CA VAL A 44 -15.24 -0.78 18.20
C VAL A 44 -16.57 -0.79 18.94
N GLU A 45 -17.63 -0.29 18.31
CA GLU A 45 -18.98 -0.30 18.89
C GLU A 45 -19.52 -1.72 19.06
N HIS A 46 -19.43 -2.57 18.03
CA HIS A 46 -19.96 -3.93 18.04
C HIS A 46 -19.28 -4.83 19.08
N ALA A 47 -17.95 -4.77 19.16
CA ALA A 47 -17.15 -5.55 20.10
C ALA A 47 -17.02 -4.88 21.47
N SER A 48 -17.66 -3.71 21.69
CA SER A 48 -17.57 -2.92 22.93
C SER A 48 -16.13 -2.68 23.39
N LEU A 49 -15.24 -2.37 22.43
CA LEU A 49 -13.83 -2.13 22.70
C LEU A 49 -13.65 -0.79 23.40
N ASP A 50 -12.87 -0.79 24.47
CA ASP A 50 -12.44 0.44 25.14
C ASP A 50 -11.29 1.09 24.35
N LEU A 51 -11.51 2.33 23.92
CA LEU A 51 -10.55 3.13 23.16
C LEU A 51 -9.39 3.61 24.03
N ASP A 52 -9.63 3.83 25.32
CA ASP A 52 -8.64 4.35 26.26
C ASP A 52 -7.86 3.22 26.97
N ALA A 53 -8.21 1.96 26.69
CA ALA A 53 -7.51 0.79 27.19
C ALA A 53 -6.35 0.37 26.27
N VAL A 54 -5.32 -0.21 26.88
CA VAL A 54 -4.27 -0.97 26.20
C VAL A 54 -4.77 -2.39 25.97
N HIS A 55 -4.60 -2.90 24.76
CA HIS A 55 -4.95 -4.27 24.38
C HIS A 55 -3.64 -5.02 24.08
N PRO A 56 -3.12 -5.84 25.02
CA PRO A 56 -1.79 -6.44 24.89
C PRO A 56 -1.57 -7.30 23.65
N GLU A 57 -2.65 -7.85 23.08
CA GLU A 57 -2.63 -8.58 21.80
C GLU A 57 -2.39 -7.67 20.57
N LEU A 58 -2.56 -6.36 20.72
CA LEU A 58 -2.37 -5.35 19.69
C LEU A 58 -1.07 -4.56 19.89
N ASP A 59 -0.89 -4.01 21.08
CA ASP A 59 0.26 -3.18 21.47
C ASP A 59 0.41 -3.25 23.00
N GLU A 60 1.65 -3.37 23.49
CA GLU A 60 1.91 -3.54 24.93
C GLU A 60 1.85 -2.23 25.72
N GLU A 61 1.96 -1.07 25.04
CA GLU A 61 2.11 0.23 25.69
C GLU A 61 1.01 1.22 25.29
N ARG A 62 0.59 1.20 24.03
CA ARG A 62 -0.34 2.18 23.47
C ARG A 62 -1.79 1.77 23.65
N THR A 63 -2.63 2.76 23.90
CA THR A 63 -4.09 2.59 23.87
C THR A 63 -4.60 2.30 22.46
N LEU A 64 -5.78 1.69 22.35
CA LEU A 64 -6.41 1.46 21.05
C LEU A 64 -6.60 2.76 20.26
N ALA A 65 -7.00 3.84 20.93
CA ALA A 65 -7.13 5.17 20.32
C ALA A 65 -5.80 5.65 19.72
N GLU A 66 -4.70 5.53 20.46
CA GLU A 66 -3.38 5.95 19.99
C GLU A 66 -2.93 5.14 18.78
N VAL A 67 -3.10 3.81 18.80
CA VAL A 67 -2.74 2.94 17.65
C VAL A 67 -3.59 3.30 16.42
N LEU A 68 -4.90 3.51 16.59
CA LEU A 68 -5.79 3.88 15.48
C LEU A 68 -5.51 5.27 14.92
N LEU A 69 -5.06 6.21 15.75
CA LEU A 69 -4.74 7.58 15.37
C LEU A 69 -3.29 7.77 14.89
N GLU A 70 -2.53 6.68 14.73
CA GLU A 70 -1.19 6.72 14.14
C GLU A 70 -1.21 7.51 12.82
N PRO A 71 -0.43 8.60 12.69
CA PRO A 71 -0.49 9.46 11.52
C PRO A 71 -0.20 8.73 10.21
N THR A 72 -0.87 9.15 9.13
CA THR A 72 -0.61 8.61 7.79
C THR A 72 0.83 8.86 7.36
N ARG A 73 1.55 7.79 6.99
CA ARG A 73 2.91 7.87 6.44
C ARG A 73 2.93 8.69 5.14
N ILE A 74 3.88 9.62 5.02
CA ILE A 74 4.04 10.48 3.84
C ILE A 74 5.20 10.00 2.96
N TYR A 75 4.87 9.46 1.77
CA TYR A 75 5.84 8.91 0.82
C TYR A 75 6.45 9.93 -0.16
N ALA A 76 6.03 11.20 -0.12
CA ALA A 76 6.37 12.17 -1.17
C ALA A 76 7.89 12.37 -1.36
N LYS A 77 8.63 12.59 -0.26
CA LYS A 77 10.08 12.80 -0.30
C LYS A 77 10.86 11.61 -0.87
N PRO A 78 10.70 10.38 -0.37
CA PRO A 78 11.44 9.22 -0.90
C PRO A 78 11.07 8.91 -2.34
N ILE A 79 9.80 9.03 -2.72
CA ILE A 79 9.35 8.79 -4.10
C ILE A 79 9.93 9.84 -5.07
N VAL A 80 9.85 11.13 -4.75
CA VAL A 80 10.43 12.19 -5.60
C VAL A 80 11.94 12.04 -5.74
N LYS A 81 12.64 11.69 -4.65
CA LYS A 81 14.09 11.41 -4.67
C LYS A 81 14.42 10.21 -5.57
N LEU A 82 13.65 9.13 -5.47
CA LEU A 82 13.80 7.93 -6.30
C LEU A 82 13.63 8.27 -7.79
N LEU A 83 12.51 8.90 -8.14
CA LEU A 83 12.18 9.26 -9.53
C LEU A 83 13.20 10.23 -10.13
N SER A 84 13.70 11.18 -9.33
CA SER A 84 14.73 12.13 -9.77
C SER A 84 16.08 11.47 -10.04
N SER A 85 16.34 10.29 -9.47
CA SER A 85 17.57 9.53 -9.72
C SER A 85 17.55 8.74 -11.04
N TYR A 86 16.40 8.66 -11.71
CA TYR A 86 16.21 7.98 -12.99
C TYR A 86 15.67 8.94 -14.06
N ARG A 87 16.50 9.92 -14.47
CA ARG A 87 16.07 10.98 -15.42
C ARG A 87 15.91 10.50 -16.86
N VAL A 88 16.71 9.51 -17.28
CA VAL A 88 16.74 9.00 -18.66
C VAL A 88 15.94 7.70 -18.80
N LYS A 89 16.12 6.77 -17.86
CA LYS A 89 15.47 5.46 -17.88
C LYS A 89 14.12 5.53 -17.19
N LYS A 90 13.06 5.08 -17.86
CA LYS A 90 11.71 4.93 -17.28
C LYS A 90 11.65 3.65 -16.43
N VAL A 91 12.26 3.70 -15.25
CA VAL A 91 12.41 2.55 -14.34
C VAL A 91 11.12 2.21 -13.60
N VAL A 92 10.37 3.23 -13.19
CA VAL A 92 9.05 3.07 -12.54
C VAL A 92 7.99 3.19 -13.63
N SER A 93 7.32 2.08 -13.91
CA SER A 93 6.28 1.96 -14.95
C SER A 93 4.94 2.49 -14.46
N GLY A 94 4.65 2.34 -13.17
CA GLY A 94 3.40 2.71 -12.54
C GLY A 94 3.55 2.85 -11.03
N MET A 95 2.59 3.52 -10.39
CA MET A 95 2.54 3.68 -8.94
C MET A 95 1.08 3.71 -8.48
N ALA A 96 0.79 3.20 -7.30
CA ALA A 96 -0.52 3.25 -6.68
C ALA A 96 -0.42 3.64 -5.21
N HIS A 97 -1.17 4.66 -4.80
CA HIS A 97 -1.38 5.00 -3.39
C HIS A 97 -2.55 4.16 -2.88
N ILE A 98 -2.33 3.34 -1.86
CA ILE A 98 -3.35 2.44 -1.34
C ILE A 98 -4.19 3.21 -0.31
N THR A 99 -5.42 3.50 -0.70
CA THR A 99 -6.37 4.31 0.09
C THR A 99 -7.70 3.54 0.21
N GLY A 100 -8.86 4.21 0.20
CA GLY A 100 -10.15 3.54 0.13
C GLY A 100 -10.24 2.62 -1.11
N GLY A 101 -10.79 1.42 -0.92
CA GLY A 101 -10.77 0.36 -1.95
C GLY A 101 -9.58 -0.60 -1.84
N GLY A 102 -8.67 -0.37 -0.88
CA GLY A 102 -7.56 -1.27 -0.56
C GLY A 102 -6.63 -1.51 -1.73
N LEU A 103 -5.90 -2.63 -1.70
CA LEU A 103 -5.01 -3.04 -2.80
C LEU A 103 -5.77 -3.23 -4.13
N PRO A 104 -6.91 -3.97 -4.18
CA PRO A 104 -7.60 -4.23 -5.44
C PRO A 104 -8.09 -2.97 -6.14
N GLY A 105 -8.70 -2.05 -5.38
CA GLY A 105 -9.36 -0.87 -5.92
C GLY A 105 -8.44 0.30 -6.27
N ASN A 106 -7.17 0.25 -5.84
CA ASN A 106 -6.18 1.28 -6.13
C ASN A 106 -5.12 0.80 -7.13
N LEU A 107 -4.63 -0.44 -7.00
CA LEU A 107 -3.58 -0.94 -7.87
C LEU A 107 -4.06 -1.16 -9.31
N ASN A 108 -5.32 -1.56 -9.51
CA ASN A 108 -5.93 -1.70 -10.84
C ASN A 108 -5.91 -0.40 -11.67
N ARG A 109 -6.01 0.78 -11.01
CA ARG A 109 -5.99 2.10 -11.67
C ARG A 109 -4.62 2.44 -12.26
N ALA A 110 -3.57 1.74 -11.84
CA ALA A 110 -2.22 1.86 -12.40
C ALA A 110 -1.97 0.88 -13.56
N LEU A 111 -2.97 0.10 -13.98
CA LEU A 111 -2.88 -0.93 -15.00
C LEU A 111 -3.69 -0.56 -16.25
N HIS A 112 -3.36 -1.19 -17.38
CA HIS A 112 -4.14 -1.15 -18.61
C HIS A 112 -4.73 -2.53 -18.94
N ASP A 113 -5.64 -2.62 -19.90
CA ASP A 113 -6.44 -3.83 -20.22
C ASP A 113 -5.65 -5.05 -20.72
N GLY A 114 -4.32 -4.95 -20.87
CA GLY A 114 -3.45 -6.05 -21.31
C GLY A 114 -2.70 -6.75 -20.17
N VAL A 115 -2.77 -6.24 -18.95
CA VAL A 115 -1.96 -6.69 -17.81
C VAL A 115 -2.81 -6.87 -16.55
N ALA A 116 -2.31 -7.65 -15.59
CA ALA A 116 -2.86 -7.78 -14.26
C ALA A 116 -1.74 -7.75 -13.21
N ALA A 117 -2.06 -7.32 -12.00
CA ALA A 117 -1.16 -7.42 -10.86
C ALA A 117 -1.39 -8.76 -10.14
N GLU A 118 -0.38 -9.63 -10.11
CA GLU A 118 -0.36 -10.81 -9.25
C GLU A 118 0.35 -10.44 -7.95
N VAL A 119 -0.43 -10.24 -6.89
CA VAL A 119 0.05 -9.95 -5.53
C VAL A 119 0.24 -11.28 -4.80
N LYS A 120 1.44 -11.49 -4.25
CA LYS A 120 1.77 -12.68 -3.48
C LYS A 120 1.45 -12.42 -2.01
N LEU A 121 0.42 -13.08 -1.47
CA LEU A 121 0.11 -13.02 -0.05
C LEU A 121 1.23 -13.67 0.78
N GLY A 122 1.40 -13.18 2.00
CA GLY A 122 2.49 -13.61 2.89
C GLY A 122 3.88 -13.13 2.48
N SER A 123 4.01 -12.26 1.46
CA SER A 123 5.30 -11.65 1.12
C SER A 123 5.65 -10.44 1.99
N TRP A 124 4.73 -10.01 2.86
CA TRP A 124 4.96 -9.05 3.92
C TRP A 124 4.15 -9.48 5.14
N GLU A 125 4.62 -9.05 6.30
CA GLU A 125 3.90 -9.23 7.57
C GLU A 125 2.77 -8.22 7.67
N VAL A 126 1.54 -8.69 7.83
CA VAL A 126 0.38 -7.80 8.04
C VAL A 126 0.45 -7.26 9.46
N PRO A 127 0.38 -5.93 9.67
CA PRO A 127 0.38 -5.38 11.02
C PRO A 127 -0.76 -5.95 11.87
N THR A 128 -0.46 -6.29 13.14
CA THR A 128 -1.39 -6.89 14.11
C THR A 128 -2.71 -6.12 14.24
N LEU A 129 -2.67 -4.79 14.03
CA LEU A 129 -3.87 -3.96 13.97
C LEU A 129 -4.96 -4.48 13.04
N PHE A 130 -4.60 -5.00 11.86
CA PHE A 130 -5.60 -5.50 10.93
C PHE A 130 -6.17 -6.84 11.39
N GLU A 131 -5.36 -7.71 11.96
CA GLU A 131 -5.81 -8.99 12.53
C GLU A 131 -6.73 -8.75 13.74
N PHE A 132 -6.36 -7.81 14.61
CA PHE A 132 -7.16 -7.38 15.76
C PHE A 132 -8.55 -6.88 15.31
N LEU A 133 -8.59 -5.94 14.35
CA LEU A 133 -9.86 -5.43 13.80
C LEU A 133 -10.67 -6.54 13.12
N GLN A 134 -10.01 -7.44 12.40
CA GLN A 134 -10.67 -8.55 11.72
C GLN A 134 -11.36 -9.49 12.69
N GLN A 135 -10.66 -9.89 13.76
CA GLN A 135 -11.16 -10.83 14.76
C GLN A 135 -12.32 -10.24 15.55
N HIS A 136 -12.16 -9.02 16.08
CA HIS A 136 -13.23 -8.35 16.83
C HIS A 136 -14.43 -7.96 15.95
N GLY A 137 -14.20 -7.71 14.66
CA GLY A 137 -15.25 -7.32 13.73
C GLY A 137 -15.96 -8.47 13.02
N GLY A 138 -15.43 -9.70 13.10
CA GLY A 138 -15.91 -10.82 12.28
C GLY A 138 -15.82 -10.53 10.78
N VAL A 139 -14.79 -9.78 10.34
CA VAL A 139 -14.68 -9.30 8.96
C VAL A 139 -14.02 -10.37 8.07
N SER A 140 -14.61 -10.65 6.92
CA SER A 140 -14.00 -11.58 5.95
C SER A 140 -12.69 -11.04 5.38
N ASP A 141 -11.76 -11.93 4.98
CA ASP A 141 -10.50 -11.55 4.32
C ASP A 141 -10.72 -10.66 3.09
N GLU A 142 -11.76 -10.95 2.29
CA GLU A 142 -12.07 -10.16 1.10
C GLU A 142 -12.39 -8.71 1.47
N GLU A 143 -13.25 -8.50 2.46
CA GLU A 143 -13.63 -7.17 2.92
C GLU A 143 -12.44 -6.44 3.57
N MET A 144 -11.60 -7.14 4.34
CA MET A 144 -10.36 -6.58 4.89
C MET A 144 -9.45 -6.04 3.78
N MET A 145 -9.23 -6.83 2.73
CA MET A 145 -8.41 -6.44 1.57
C MET A 145 -9.02 -5.31 0.72
N ARG A 146 -10.35 -5.17 0.72
CA ARG A 146 -11.07 -4.11 -0.02
C ARG A 146 -11.19 -2.82 0.76
N VAL A 147 -11.20 -2.86 2.09
CA VAL A 147 -11.37 -1.66 2.92
C VAL A 147 -10.01 -1.10 3.34
N PHE A 148 -9.10 -1.97 3.77
CA PHE A 148 -7.84 -1.57 4.39
C PHE A 148 -6.65 -1.73 3.44
N ASN A 149 -5.56 -1.04 3.80
CA ASN A 149 -4.29 -1.14 3.08
C ASN A 149 -3.47 -2.40 3.46
N MET A 150 -3.89 -3.11 4.53
CA MET A 150 -3.30 -4.37 5.00
C MET A 150 -1.78 -4.31 5.23
N GLY A 151 -1.27 -3.13 5.60
CA GLY A 151 0.15 -2.91 5.87
C GLY A 151 0.94 -2.31 4.72
N ILE A 152 0.33 -2.10 3.54
CA ILE A 152 0.99 -1.52 2.36
C ILE A 152 0.29 -0.22 1.96
N GLY A 153 0.91 0.92 2.23
CA GLY A 153 0.34 2.22 1.90
C GLY A 153 0.66 2.70 0.48
N TYR A 154 1.71 2.20 -0.16
CA TYR A 154 2.09 2.64 -1.50
C TYR A 154 2.71 1.49 -2.29
N VAL A 155 2.46 1.40 -3.59
CA VAL A 155 3.02 0.37 -4.47
C VAL A 155 3.69 1.03 -5.66
N LEU A 156 4.91 0.58 -5.98
CA LEU A 156 5.61 0.89 -7.21
C LEU A 156 5.61 -0.33 -8.13
N ILE A 157 5.38 -0.09 -9.42
CA ILE A 157 5.54 -1.06 -10.51
C ILE A 157 6.87 -0.73 -11.19
N VAL A 158 7.83 -1.66 -11.14
CA VAL A 158 9.23 -1.39 -11.48
C VAL A 158 9.76 -2.42 -12.47
N ARG A 159 10.56 -1.97 -13.43
CA ARG A 159 11.25 -2.88 -14.36
C ARG A 159 12.08 -3.92 -13.60
N PRO A 160 12.03 -5.22 -13.97
CA PRO A 160 12.61 -6.29 -13.16
C PRO A 160 14.13 -6.14 -12.96
N THR A 161 14.84 -5.67 -13.99
CA THR A 161 16.29 -5.41 -13.94
C THR A 161 16.71 -4.32 -12.96
N PHE A 162 15.77 -3.49 -12.49
CA PHE A 162 16.04 -2.38 -11.58
C PHE A 162 15.44 -2.60 -10.17
N ALA A 163 14.68 -3.68 -9.95
CA ALA A 163 13.94 -3.90 -8.71
C ALA A 163 14.84 -3.80 -7.47
N ASP A 164 15.96 -4.53 -7.43
CA ASP A 164 16.88 -4.52 -6.29
C ASP A 164 17.53 -3.14 -6.07
N ALA A 165 17.84 -2.43 -7.16
CA ALA A 165 18.43 -1.11 -7.08
C ALA A 165 17.43 -0.07 -6.54
N VAL A 166 16.16 -0.21 -6.90
CA VAL A 166 15.06 0.63 -6.40
C VAL A 166 14.81 0.35 -4.92
N MET A 167 14.72 -0.91 -4.50
CA MET A 167 14.57 -1.28 -3.09
C MET A 167 15.69 -0.66 -2.24
N ARG A 168 16.96 -0.83 -2.63
CA ARG A 168 18.10 -0.21 -1.91
C ARG A 168 18.06 1.32 -1.84
N LYS A 169 17.46 2.00 -2.82
CA LYS A 169 17.30 3.46 -2.79
C LYS A 169 16.19 3.91 -1.84
N LEU A 170 15.11 3.12 -1.77
CA LEU A 170 14.00 3.33 -0.85
C LEU A 170 14.45 3.08 0.60
N GLU A 171 15.18 1.99 0.86
CA GLU A 171 15.83 1.69 2.15
C GLU A 171 16.72 2.84 2.63
N ARG A 172 17.64 3.33 1.78
CA ARG A 172 18.47 4.50 2.09
C ARG A 172 17.69 5.81 2.25
N SER A 173 16.39 5.81 1.95
CA SER A 173 15.50 6.95 2.16
C SER A 173 14.59 6.75 3.38
N GLY A 174 14.82 5.69 4.18
CA GLY A 174 14.09 5.40 5.40
C GLY A 174 12.79 4.61 5.20
N GLU A 175 12.62 3.99 4.03
CA GLU A 175 11.48 3.12 3.74
C GLU A 175 11.85 1.63 3.93
N GLU A 176 10.83 0.80 4.13
CA GLU A 176 10.96 -0.65 4.21
C GLU A 176 10.26 -1.30 3.01
N PRO A 177 10.89 -1.30 1.83
CA PRO A 177 10.27 -1.82 0.62
C PRO A 177 10.16 -3.34 0.67
N VAL A 178 9.02 -3.87 0.25
CA VAL A 178 8.76 -5.31 0.15
C VAL A 178 8.47 -5.70 -1.29
N ARG A 179 9.09 -6.77 -1.78
CA ARG A 179 8.73 -7.35 -3.08
C ARG A 179 7.45 -8.15 -2.90
N MET A 180 6.34 -7.62 -3.42
CA MET A 180 5.00 -8.14 -3.13
C MET A 180 4.30 -8.83 -4.30
N GLY A 181 5.00 -9.00 -5.41
CA GLY A 181 4.43 -9.66 -6.57
C GLY A 181 5.01 -9.16 -7.87
N ARG A 182 4.22 -9.31 -8.95
CA ARG A 182 4.61 -8.95 -10.30
C ARG A 182 3.41 -8.65 -11.18
N ILE A 183 3.68 -8.06 -12.33
CA ILE A 183 2.72 -7.89 -13.40
C ILE A 183 2.73 -9.13 -14.29
N ILE A 184 1.54 -9.60 -14.66
CA ILE A 184 1.30 -10.71 -15.58
C ILE A 184 0.37 -10.24 -16.71
N LYS A 185 0.16 -11.08 -17.74
CA LYS A 185 -0.89 -10.83 -18.73
C LYS A 185 -2.28 -10.92 -18.07
N GLY A 186 -3.18 -9.99 -18.38
CA GLY A 186 -4.47 -9.89 -17.71
C GLY A 186 -5.40 -8.86 -18.33
N LYS A 187 -6.39 -8.38 -17.55
CA LYS A 187 -7.47 -7.49 -18.02
C LYS A 187 -7.65 -6.27 -17.11
N GLY A 188 -6.55 -5.69 -16.63
CA GLY A 188 -6.56 -4.57 -15.69
C GLY A 188 -6.93 -4.95 -14.26
N ASP A 189 -6.88 -6.23 -13.90
CA ASP A 189 -7.32 -6.76 -12.60
C ASP A 189 -6.16 -7.00 -11.61
N VAL A 190 -6.51 -7.12 -10.32
CA VAL A 190 -5.59 -7.51 -9.25
C VAL A 190 -5.96 -8.92 -8.80
N ARG A 191 -4.97 -9.81 -8.75
CA ARG A 191 -5.12 -11.22 -8.36
C ARG A 191 -4.24 -11.51 -7.16
N PHE A 192 -4.79 -12.21 -6.18
CA PHE A 192 -4.06 -12.66 -5.01
C PHE A 192 -3.65 -14.12 -5.17
N ARG A 193 -2.41 -14.43 -4.79
CA ARG A 193 -1.81 -15.75 -4.87
C ARG A 193 -1.09 -16.12 -3.58
#